data_AF-A0A2V9J6E2-F1
#
_entry.id   AF-A0A2V9J6E2-F1
#
_cell.length_a   1.000
_cell.length_b   1.000
_cell.length_c   1.000
_cell.angle_alpha   90.00
_cell.angle_beta   90.00
_cell.angle_gamma   90.00
#
_symmetry.space_group_name_H-M   'P 1'
#
loop_
_entity.id
_entity.type
_entity.pdbx_description
1 polymer ?
#
loop_
_entity_poly.entity_id
_entity_poly.type
_entity_poly.pdbx_seq_one_letter_code
_entity_poly.pdbx_strand_id
1 'polypeptide(L)'
;MSFRTKLLLIFTLTVTLAVGLVAAMVSASMRRAFERVDAERTSALVAQFEREFARQGEEVTRRVEGVARADSVLRMAVDLNRPRPDYSLYVETARDVAAAQRLDFLDFIASDGTIVSSAEWPARFGYREEWVTQAADWPTQAAFLKREELPGGVALALMAVRPVRAGEGRAGERDFYIAGGLRLDREFLASLVLPAGMRVILYRNFQPNFSAEELIPASANVSSVEQGGNSDKLAPLVERVRRERAEFSQTVTWSRDPLSAEA
;
A
#
# COMPACT_ATOMS: atom_id res chain seq x y z
N MET A 1 -38.61 35.80 49.42
CA MET A 1 -37.43 36.07 48.58
C MET A 1 -37.20 37.58 48.56
N SER A 2 -36.02 38.08 48.96
CA SER A 2 -35.76 39.53 48.96
C SER A 2 -35.53 40.02 47.53
N PHE A 3 -35.88 41.28 47.24
CA PHE A 3 -35.67 41.94 45.94
C PHE A 3 -34.21 41.79 45.44
N ARG A 4 -33.25 41.90 46.37
CA ARG A 4 -31.81 41.70 46.11
C ARG A 4 -31.48 40.31 45.57
N THR A 5 -32.14 39.27 46.09
CA THR A 5 -31.93 37.87 45.65
C THR A 5 -32.48 37.64 44.24
N LYS A 6 -33.66 38.23 43.95
CA LYS A 6 -34.30 38.12 42.62
C LYS A 6 -33.49 38.84 41.54
N LEU A 7 -32.94 40.01 41.86
CA LEU A 7 -32.07 40.78 40.97
C LEU A 7 -30.75 40.04 40.69
N LEU A 8 -30.11 39.46 41.71
CA LEU A 8 -28.89 38.66 41.58
C LEU A 8 -29.09 37.44 40.68
N LEU A 9 -30.20 36.71 40.84
CA LEU A 9 -30.51 35.54 40.02
C LEU A 9 -30.68 35.89 38.55
N ILE A 10 -31.45 36.93 38.24
CA ILE A 10 -31.66 37.38 36.85
C ILE A 10 -30.33 37.80 36.23
N PHE A 11 -29.54 38.62 36.94
CA PHE A 11 -28.24 39.07 36.44
C PHE A 11 -27.28 37.90 36.18
N THR A 12 -27.15 36.97 37.14
CA THR A 12 -26.29 35.78 37.00
C THR A 12 -26.72 34.90 35.84
N LEU A 13 -28.04 34.70 35.67
CA LEU A 13 -28.59 33.94 34.57
C LEU A 13 -28.24 34.60 33.23
N THR A 14 -28.45 35.91 33.09
CA THR A 14 -28.15 36.64 31.86
C THR A 14 -26.65 36.57 31.51
N VAL A 15 -25.77 36.78 32.49
CA VAL A 15 -24.32 36.68 32.29
C VAL A 15 -23.93 35.27 31.87
N THR A 16 -24.44 34.24 32.55
CA THR A 16 -24.13 32.84 32.23
C THR A 16 -24.62 32.46 30.83
N LEU A 17 -25.81 32.90 30.43
CA LEU A 17 -26.37 32.64 29.12
C LEU A 17 -25.56 33.32 28.01
N ALA A 18 -25.15 34.58 28.22
CA ALA A 18 -24.33 35.32 27.28
C ALA A 18 -22.94 34.67 27.10
N VAL A 19 -22.27 34.34 28.21
CA VAL A 19 -20.97 33.65 28.18
C VAL A 19 -21.09 32.28 27.52
N GLY A 20 -22.13 31.52 27.84
CA GLY A 20 -22.37 30.21 27.23
C GLY A 20 -22.57 30.29 25.72
N LEU A 21 -23.31 31.29 25.24
CA LEU A 21 -23.56 31.49 23.80
C LEU A 21 -22.29 31.89 23.06
N VAL A 22 -21.49 32.80 23.62
CA VAL A 22 -20.19 33.20 23.06
C VAL A 22 -19.23 32.01 23.04
N ALA A 23 -19.14 31.24 24.14
CA ALA A 23 -18.30 30.06 24.23
C ALA A 23 -18.70 28.99 23.18
N ALA A 24 -20.00 28.73 23.01
CA ALA A 24 -20.50 27.81 22.00
C ALA A 24 -20.17 28.28 20.57
N MET A 25 -20.31 29.59 20.30
CA MET A 25 -20.00 30.17 19.00
C MET A 25 -18.51 30.08 18.67
N VAL A 26 -17.63 30.44 19.61
CA VAL A 26 -16.17 30.31 19.45
C VAL A 26 -15.77 28.85 19.28
N SER A 27 -16.32 27.95 20.09
CA SER A 27 -16.04 26.51 19.99
C SER A 27 -16.46 25.94 18.64
N ALA A 28 -17.62 26.33 18.11
CA ALA A 28 -18.08 25.89 16.80
C ALA A 28 -17.22 26.46 15.66
N SER A 29 -16.83 27.73 15.76
CA SER A 29 -15.95 28.39 14.79
C SER A 29 -14.57 27.72 14.75
N MET A 30 -13.96 27.50 15.92
CA MET A 30 -12.66 26.86 16.04
C MET A 30 -12.68 25.44 15.48
N ARG A 31 -13.71 24.66 15.82
CA ARG A 31 -13.87 23.28 15.31
C ARG A 31 -13.96 23.23 13.78
N ARG A 32 -14.78 24.10 13.17
CA ARG A 32 -14.88 24.18 11.70
C ARG A 32 -13.57 24.59 11.05
N ALA A 33 -12.82 25.52 11.68
CA ALA A 33 -11.52 25.94 11.17
C ALA A 33 -10.51 24.77 11.21
N PHE A 34 -10.48 23.99 12.29
CA PHE A 34 -9.66 22.79 12.38
C PHE A 34 -10.06 21.73 11.35
N GLU A 35 -11.35 21.39 11.27
CA GLU A 35 -11.87 20.40 10.31
C GLU A 35 -11.52 20.78 8.87
N ARG A 36 -11.56 22.07 8.53
CA ARG A 36 -11.15 22.57 7.21
C ARG A 36 -9.66 22.39 6.94
N VAL A 37 -8.81 22.79 7.89
CA VAL A 37 -7.36 22.67 7.75
C VAL A 37 -6.94 21.19 7.69
N ASP A 38 -7.57 20.33 8.49
CA ASP A 38 -7.31 18.89 8.47
C ASP A 38 -7.75 18.25 7.16
N ALA A 39 -8.89 18.65 6.60
CA ALA A 39 -9.35 18.19 5.28
C ALA A 39 -8.39 18.63 4.16
N GLU A 40 -7.92 19.88 4.18
CA GLU A 40 -6.96 20.40 3.20
C GLU A 40 -5.61 19.68 3.28
N ARG A 41 -5.12 19.39 4.50
CA ARG A 41 -3.88 18.63 4.68
C ARG A 41 -4.03 17.15 4.30
N THR A 42 -5.18 16.55 4.60
CA THR A 42 -5.48 15.15 4.24
C THR A 42 -5.52 15.00 2.73
N SER A 43 -6.22 15.89 2.02
CA SER A 43 -6.27 15.83 0.55
C SER A 43 -4.90 16.05 -0.10
N ALA A 44 -4.07 16.94 0.46
CA ALA A 44 -2.70 17.12 0.00
C ALA A 44 -1.85 15.85 0.17
N LEU A 45 -2.03 15.15 1.30
CA LEU A 45 -1.33 13.91 1.62
C LEU A 45 -1.80 12.73 0.73
N VAL A 46 -3.10 12.61 0.49
CA VAL A 46 -3.66 11.63 -0.47
C VAL A 46 -3.10 11.89 -1.87
N ALA A 47 -3.14 13.14 -2.33
CA ALA A 47 -2.58 13.50 -3.64
C ALA A 47 -1.06 13.25 -3.72
N GLN A 48 -0.32 13.40 -2.61
CA GLN A 48 1.09 13.03 -2.55
C GLN A 48 1.29 11.52 -2.66
N PHE A 49 0.51 10.74 -1.90
CA PHE A 49 0.54 9.29 -1.97
C PHE A 49 0.26 8.81 -3.41
N GLU A 50 -0.77 9.34 -4.07
CA GLU A 50 -1.11 8.96 -5.45
C GLU A 50 0.03 9.26 -6.43
N ARG A 51 0.66 10.44 -6.32
CA ARG A 51 1.82 10.81 -7.14
C ARG A 51 3.00 9.88 -6.90
N GLU A 52 3.33 9.60 -5.64
CA GLU A 52 4.44 8.73 -5.29
C GLU A 52 4.18 7.27 -5.70
N PHE A 53 2.96 6.79 -5.52
CA PHE A 53 2.51 5.49 -5.99
C PHE A 53 2.63 5.35 -7.51
N ALA A 54 2.15 6.35 -8.28
CA ALA A 54 2.28 6.37 -9.73
C ALA A 54 3.76 6.41 -10.16
N ARG A 55 4.57 7.27 -9.52
CA ARG A 55 6.01 7.39 -9.79
C ARG A 55 6.74 6.06 -9.57
N GLN A 56 6.44 5.37 -8.46
CA GLN A 56 7.00 4.05 -8.17
C GLN A 56 6.54 3.00 -9.18
N GLY A 57 5.27 3.04 -9.59
CA GLY A 57 4.73 2.13 -10.61
C GLY A 57 5.44 2.28 -11.97
N GLU A 58 5.68 3.51 -12.41
CA GLU A 58 6.48 3.80 -13.61
C GLU A 58 7.92 3.32 -13.46
N GLU A 59 8.52 3.52 -12.28
CA GLU A 59 9.88 3.10 -12.00
C GLU A 59 10.04 1.57 -12.00
N VAL A 60 9.13 0.84 -11.36
CA VAL A 60 9.06 -0.63 -11.40
C VAL A 60 8.93 -1.11 -12.83
N THR A 61 7.99 -0.53 -13.58
CA THR A 61 7.76 -0.87 -14.98
C THR A 61 9.03 -0.71 -15.81
N ARG A 62 9.73 0.42 -15.66
CA ARG A 62 10.97 0.71 -16.39
C ARG A 62 12.10 -0.25 -16.03
N ARG A 63 12.23 -0.61 -14.74
CA ARG A 63 13.24 -1.57 -14.28
C ARG A 63 12.99 -2.97 -14.83
N VAL A 64 11.76 -3.47 -14.75
CA VAL A 64 11.36 -4.78 -15.29
C VAL A 64 11.54 -4.81 -16.81
N GLU A 65 11.18 -3.74 -17.51
CA GLU A 65 11.41 -3.59 -18.95
C GLU A 65 12.92 -3.57 -19.30
N GLY A 66 13.74 -2.94 -18.46
CA GLY A 66 15.19 -2.99 -18.55
C GLY A 66 15.75 -4.41 -18.41
N VAL A 67 15.21 -5.20 -17.48
CA VAL A 67 15.55 -6.64 -17.35
C VAL A 67 15.14 -7.41 -18.60
N ALA A 68 13.93 -7.18 -19.12
CA ALA A 68 13.39 -7.84 -20.30
C ALA A 68 14.22 -7.61 -21.57
N ARG A 69 14.91 -6.47 -21.65
CA ARG A 69 15.77 -6.11 -22.78
C ARG A 69 17.25 -6.49 -22.58
N ALA A 70 17.63 -7.04 -21.42
CA ALA A 70 19.02 -7.38 -21.17
C ALA A 70 19.48 -8.58 -22.02
N ASP A 71 20.68 -8.51 -22.60
CA ASP A 71 21.24 -9.58 -23.44
C ASP A 71 21.39 -10.93 -22.71
N SER A 72 21.64 -10.92 -21.40
CA SER A 72 21.66 -12.14 -20.56
C SER A 72 20.28 -12.80 -20.50
N VAL A 73 19.22 -12.01 -20.41
CA VAL A 73 17.84 -12.49 -20.31
C VAL A 73 17.31 -12.93 -21.66
N LEU A 74 17.68 -12.24 -22.74
CA LEU A 74 17.37 -12.69 -24.10
C LEU A 74 18.03 -14.04 -24.41
N ARG A 75 19.31 -14.22 -24.04
CA ARG A 75 20.00 -15.51 -24.17
C ARG A 75 19.34 -16.61 -23.34
N MET A 76 18.96 -16.30 -22.11
CA MET A 76 18.19 -17.21 -21.26
C MET A 76 16.87 -17.62 -21.94
N ALA A 77 16.09 -16.66 -22.45
CA ALA A 77 14.83 -16.95 -23.14
C ALA A 77 15.04 -17.86 -24.37
N VAL A 78 16.10 -17.62 -25.16
CA VAL A 78 16.48 -18.47 -26.31
C VAL A 78 16.86 -19.89 -25.88
N ASP A 79 17.66 -20.03 -24.81
CA ASP A 79 18.08 -21.33 -24.30
C ASP A 79 16.90 -22.13 -23.72
N LEU A 80 15.96 -21.44 -23.09
CA LEU A 80 14.75 -22.03 -22.50
C LEU A 80 13.64 -22.32 -23.51
N ASN A 81 13.71 -21.76 -24.72
CA ASN A 81 12.78 -22.08 -25.81
C ASN A 81 13.13 -23.40 -26.54
N ARG A 82 14.22 -24.07 -26.16
CA ARG A 82 14.61 -25.37 -26.74
C ARG A 82 13.63 -26.48 -26.31
N PRO A 83 13.49 -27.59 -27.08
CA PRO A 83 12.54 -28.67 -26.76
C PRO A 83 12.73 -29.35 -25.39
N ARG A 84 13.93 -29.28 -24.81
CA ARG A 84 14.27 -29.79 -23.47
C ARG A 84 15.13 -28.74 -22.76
N PRO A 85 14.52 -27.71 -22.17
CA PRO A 85 15.27 -26.67 -21.49
C PRO A 85 15.83 -27.19 -20.17
N ASP A 86 17.08 -26.81 -19.85
CA ASP A 86 17.68 -27.07 -18.55
C ASP A 86 17.53 -25.82 -17.68
N TYR A 87 16.48 -25.80 -16.86
CA TYR A 87 16.18 -24.70 -15.96
C TYR A 87 17.16 -24.61 -14.77
N SER A 88 17.91 -25.69 -14.46
CA SER A 88 18.79 -25.75 -13.29
C SER A 88 19.92 -24.72 -13.34
N LEU A 89 20.32 -24.32 -14.56
CA LEU A 89 21.36 -23.33 -14.80
C LEU A 89 20.95 -21.90 -14.40
N TYR A 90 19.66 -21.65 -14.25
CA TYR A 90 19.10 -20.30 -14.06
C TYR A 90 18.46 -20.08 -12.69
N VAL A 91 18.42 -21.09 -11.81
CA VAL A 91 17.68 -21.07 -10.53
C VAL A 91 18.01 -19.85 -9.66
N GLU A 92 19.28 -19.42 -9.62
CA GLU A 92 19.73 -18.28 -8.79
C GLU A 92 19.70 -16.94 -9.54
N THR A 93 19.41 -16.92 -10.84
CA THR A 93 19.58 -15.70 -11.67
C THR A 93 18.64 -14.57 -11.24
N ALA A 94 17.41 -14.86 -10.84
CA ALA A 94 16.48 -13.83 -10.38
C ALA A 94 17.01 -13.04 -9.19
N ARG A 95 17.69 -13.70 -8.24
CA ARG A 95 18.21 -13.05 -7.05
C ARG A 95 19.27 -12.00 -7.39
N ASP A 96 20.22 -12.36 -8.25
CA ASP A 96 21.29 -11.45 -8.66
C ASP A 96 20.75 -10.27 -9.47
N VAL A 97 19.80 -10.54 -10.37
CA VAL A 97 19.18 -9.50 -11.22
C VAL A 97 18.29 -8.57 -10.38
N ALA A 98 17.51 -9.10 -9.44
CA ALA A 98 16.69 -8.32 -8.54
C ALA A 98 17.55 -7.36 -7.70
N ALA A 99 18.64 -7.85 -7.12
CA ALA A 99 19.59 -7.03 -6.37
C ALA A 99 20.19 -5.90 -7.24
N ALA A 100 20.61 -6.22 -8.47
CA ALA A 100 21.16 -5.23 -9.40
C ALA A 100 20.14 -4.16 -9.81
N GLN A 101 18.87 -4.53 -9.97
CA GLN A 101 17.78 -3.63 -10.35
C GLN A 101 17.06 -3.00 -9.15
N ARG A 102 17.48 -3.33 -7.92
CA ARG A 102 16.85 -2.94 -6.66
C ARG A 102 15.35 -3.29 -6.63
N LEU A 103 15.00 -4.49 -7.09
CA LEU A 103 13.65 -5.04 -7.01
C LEU A 103 13.56 -5.95 -5.79
N ASP A 104 12.42 -5.92 -5.10
CA ASP A 104 12.16 -6.79 -3.95
C ASP A 104 11.61 -8.16 -4.39
N PHE A 105 10.97 -8.18 -5.56
CA PHE A 105 10.38 -9.36 -6.19
C PHE A 105 10.86 -9.44 -7.63
N LEU A 106 11.25 -10.63 -8.06
CA LEU A 106 11.57 -10.89 -9.46
C LEU A 106 11.43 -12.38 -9.74
N ASP A 107 10.55 -12.70 -10.68
CA ASP A 107 10.36 -14.03 -11.19
C ASP A 107 10.62 -14.07 -12.70
N PHE A 108 11.38 -15.09 -13.10
CA PHE A 108 11.54 -15.51 -14.47
C PHE A 108 10.61 -16.70 -14.73
N ILE A 109 9.69 -16.55 -15.68
CA ILE A 109 8.56 -17.45 -15.84
C ILE A 109 8.48 -17.93 -17.30
N ALA A 110 8.42 -19.23 -17.50
CA ALA A 110 8.28 -19.84 -18.82
C ALA A 110 6.87 -19.60 -19.39
N SER A 111 6.70 -19.84 -20.70
CA SER A 111 5.42 -19.62 -21.39
C SER A 111 4.24 -20.43 -20.85
N ASP A 112 4.51 -21.55 -20.17
CA ASP A 112 3.49 -22.39 -19.55
C ASP A 112 3.19 -22.00 -18.10
N GLY A 113 3.74 -20.87 -17.65
CA GLY A 113 3.59 -20.35 -16.29
C GLY A 113 4.59 -20.94 -15.29
N THR A 114 5.49 -21.83 -15.69
CA THR A 114 6.47 -22.43 -14.77
C THR A 114 7.53 -21.41 -14.34
N ILE A 115 7.71 -21.23 -13.03
CA ILE A 115 8.77 -20.41 -12.44
C ILE A 115 10.12 -21.09 -12.71
N VAL A 116 10.98 -20.40 -13.43
CA VAL A 116 12.36 -20.79 -13.74
C VAL A 116 13.34 -20.29 -12.69
N SER A 117 13.05 -19.15 -12.07
CA SER A 117 13.85 -18.58 -10.99
C SER A 117 13.03 -17.52 -10.29
N SER A 118 13.16 -17.45 -8.95
CA SER A 118 12.45 -16.50 -8.09
C SER A 118 13.44 -15.88 -7.11
N ALA A 119 13.46 -14.56 -7.02
CA ALA A 119 14.36 -13.83 -6.13
C ALA A 119 13.93 -13.93 -4.67
N GLU A 120 12.62 -13.83 -4.44
CA GLU A 120 12.00 -13.78 -3.12
C GLU A 120 11.77 -15.16 -2.51
N TRP A 121 11.60 -16.20 -3.34
CA TRP A 121 11.38 -17.56 -2.88
C TRP A 121 11.96 -18.60 -3.85
N PRO A 122 13.30 -18.83 -3.83
CA PRO A 122 13.97 -19.73 -4.76
C PRO A 122 13.41 -21.17 -4.79
N ALA A 123 12.88 -21.65 -3.66
CA ALA A 123 12.27 -22.98 -3.57
C ALA A 123 10.95 -23.13 -4.39
N ARG A 124 10.38 -22.04 -4.93
CA ARG A 124 9.24 -22.09 -5.87
C ARG A 124 9.66 -22.43 -7.30
N PHE A 125 10.94 -22.66 -7.56
CA PHE A 125 11.40 -23.22 -8.82
C PHE A 125 10.54 -24.43 -9.25
N GLY A 126 10.03 -24.40 -10.49
CA GLY A 126 9.17 -25.44 -11.05
C GLY A 126 7.68 -25.34 -10.68
N TYR A 127 7.30 -24.42 -9.79
CA TYR A 127 5.89 -24.14 -9.50
C TYR A 127 5.27 -23.32 -10.63
N ARG A 128 3.94 -23.28 -10.72
CA ARG A 128 3.23 -22.55 -11.78
C ARG A 128 2.55 -21.29 -11.28
N GLU A 129 2.67 -20.22 -12.05
CA GLU A 129 2.00 -18.94 -11.88
C GLU A 129 0.97 -18.73 -12.97
N GLU A 130 -0.24 -19.25 -12.76
CA GLU A 130 -1.30 -19.23 -13.77
C GLU A 130 -1.72 -17.81 -14.14
N TRP A 131 -1.65 -16.86 -13.19
CA TRP A 131 -2.06 -15.48 -13.40
C TRP A 131 -1.24 -14.77 -14.49
N VAL A 132 0.01 -15.19 -14.73
CA VAL A 132 0.89 -14.62 -15.78
C VAL A 132 0.45 -15.09 -17.17
N THR A 133 -0.07 -16.31 -17.25
CA THR A 133 -0.54 -16.90 -18.52
C THR A 133 -1.98 -16.54 -18.86
N GLN A 134 -2.71 -15.92 -17.94
CA GLN A 134 -4.04 -15.38 -18.21
C GLN A 134 -3.91 -14.20 -19.19
N ALA A 135 -4.88 -14.07 -20.11
CA ALA A 135 -4.84 -13.12 -21.23
C ALA A 135 -4.89 -11.66 -20.76
N ALA A 136 -3.74 -11.13 -20.37
CA ALA A 136 -3.50 -9.71 -20.12
C ALA A 136 -2.55 -9.15 -21.18
N ASP A 137 -2.73 -7.87 -21.53
CA ASP A 137 -1.82 -7.16 -22.44
C ASP A 137 -0.57 -6.69 -21.69
N TRP A 138 0.26 -7.64 -21.26
CA TRP A 138 1.46 -7.38 -20.47
C TRP A 138 2.40 -6.29 -21.04
N PRO A 139 2.60 -6.17 -22.38
CA PRO A 139 3.40 -5.08 -22.94
C PRO A 139 2.92 -3.68 -22.54
N THR A 140 1.61 -3.45 -22.45
CA THR A 140 1.02 -2.13 -22.18
C THR A 140 0.52 -1.99 -20.75
N GLN A 141 0.38 -3.10 -20.01
CA GLN A 141 -0.07 -3.12 -18.63
C GLN A 141 0.86 -2.29 -17.73
N ALA A 142 0.27 -1.33 -17.03
CA ALA A 142 0.93 -0.55 -15.98
C ALA A 142 1.16 -1.39 -14.73
N ALA A 143 2.01 -0.91 -13.83
CA ALA A 143 2.21 -1.58 -12.55
C ALA A 143 0.89 -1.71 -11.77
N PHE A 144 0.71 -2.83 -11.07
CA PHE A 144 -0.52 -3.17 -10.38
C PHE A 144 -0.22 -3.79 -9.01
N LEU A 145 -1.23 -3.75 -8.12
CA LEU A 145 -1.12 -4.34 -6.79
C LEU A 145 -1.32 -5.86 -6.86
N LYS A 146 -0.41 -6.60 -6.22
CA LYS A 146 -0.51 -8.05 -6.06
C LYS A 146 -0.24 -8.45 -4.61
N ARG A 147 -0.97 -9.45 -4.12
CA ARG A 147 -0.62 -10.17 -2.90
C ARG A 147 0.45 -11.19 -3.27
N GLU A 148 1.63 -11.07 -2.66
CA GLU A 148 2.76 -11.96 -2.89
C GLU A 148 2.94 -12.92 -1.72
N GLU A 149 3.15 -14.20 -2.01
CA GLU A 149 3.44 -15.22 -1.01
C GLU A 149 4.94 -15.37 -0.80
N LEU A 150 5.36 -15.47 0.45
CA LEU A 150 6.76 -15.54 0.86
C LEU A 150 6.96 -16.68 1.86
N PRO A 151 8.19 -17.18 2.03
CA PRO A 151 8.48 -18.22 3.02
C PRO A 151 8.01 -17.85 4.45
N GLY A 152 8.01 -16.55 4.78
CA GLY A 152 7.64 -16.04 6.10
C GLY A 152 6.26 -15.38 6.18
N GLY A 153 5.42 -15.43 5.15
CA GLY A 153 4.10 -14.82 5.17
C GLY A 153 3.67 -14.22 3.82
N VAL A 154 3.01 -13.06 3.86
CA VAL A 154 2.52 -12.39 2.64
C VAL A 154 2.92 -10.92 2.60
N ALA A 155 3.16 -10.42 1.40
CA ALA A 155 3.51 -9.03 1.15
C ALA A 155 2.53 -8.38 0.16
N LEU A 156 2.38 -7.06 0.27
CA LEU A 156 1.73 -6.27 -0.78
C LEU A 156 2.83 -5.81 -1.74
N ALA A 157 2.70 -6.18 -3.01
CA ALA A 157 3.65 -5.86 -4.05
C ALA A 157 3.04 -4.90 -5.07
N LEU A 158 3.83 -3.95 -5.52
CA LEU A 158 3.58 -3.17 -6.74
C LEU A 158 4.38 -3.84 -7.87
N MET A 159 3.69 -4.57 -8.73
CA MET A 159 4.28 -5.48 -9.72
C MET A 159 4.10 -4.96 -11.14
N ALA A 160 5.05 -5.25 -12.01
CA ALA A 160 4.92 -5.15 -13.46
C ALA A 160 5.35 -6.47 -14.12
N VAL A 161 4.79 -6.76 -15.28
CA VAL A 161 5.14 -7.94 -16.08
C VAL A 161 5.56 -7.52 -17.48
N ARG A 162 6.68 -8.05 -17.98
CA ARG A 162 7.10 -7.84 -19.37
C ARG A 162 7.40 -9.16 -20.06
N PRO A 163 6.82 -9.42 -21.24
CA PRO A 163 7.17 -10.57 -22.05
C PRO A 163 8.50 -10.33 -22.78
N VAL A 164 9.26 -11.39 -22.93
CA VAL A 164 10.48 -11.51 -23.72
C VAL A 164 10.22 -12.54 -24.81
N ARG A 165 10.37 -12.12 -26.06
CA ARG A 165 10.20 -13.00 -27.22
C ARG A 165 11.52 -13.64 -27.56
N ALA A 166 11.57 -14.97 -27.49
CA ALA A 166 12.73 -15.75 -27.87
C ALA A 166 12.73 -16.00 -29.41
N GLY A 167 12.97 -14.95 -30.21
CA GLY A 167 13.10 -15.07 -31.67
C GLY A 167 12.58 -13.88 -32.49
N GLU A 168 12.71 -13.98 -33.82
CA GLU A 168 12.29 -12.98 -34.81
C GLU A 168 10.83 -13.18 -35.26
N GLY A 169 9.89 -13.34 -34.33
CA GLY A 169 8.45 -13.25 -34.59
C GLY A 169 7.88 -14.36 -35.49
N ARG A 170 8.48 -15.56 -35.52
CA ARG A 170 7.91 -16.70 -36.24
C ARG A 170 6.76 -17.33 -35.45
N ALA A 171 5.72 -17.76 -36.16
CA ALA A 171 4.60 -18.49 -35.58
C ALA A 171 5.10 -19.74 -34.83
N GLY A 172 4.87 -19.79 -33.51
CA GLY A 172 5.32 -20.87 -32.61
C GLY A 172 6.32 -20.46 -31.53
N GLU A 173 6.78 -19.20 -31.52
CA GLU A 173 7.62 -18.66 -30.45
C GLU A 173 6.87 -18.59 -29.11
N ARG A 174 7.53 -19.06 -28.05
CA ARG A 174 7.01 -19.08 -26.69
C ARG A 174 7.42 -17.82 -25.96
N ASP A 175 6.46 -17.12 -25.39
CA ASP A 175 6.73 -15.94 -24.57
C ASP A 175 7.41 -16.37 -23.25
N PHE A 176 8.48 -15.69 -22.90
CA PHE A 176 9.10 -15.80 -21.58
C PHE A 176 8.72 -14.57 -20.78
N TYR A 177 8.18 -14.72 -19.58
CA TYR A 177 7.66 -13.62 -18.80
C TYR A 177 8.61 -13.24 -17.67
N ILE A 178 8.71 -11.93 -17.43
CA ILE A 178 9.43 -11.37 -16.30
C ILE A 178 8.41 -10.64 -15.46
N ALA A 179 8.17 -11.13 -14.25
CA ALA A 179 7.35 -10.45 -13.27
C ALA A 179 8.28 -9.86 -12.21
N GLY A 180 8.21 -8.56 -11.95
CA GLY A 180 9.04 -7.96 -10.93
C GLY A 180 8.38 -6.76 -10.27
N GLY A 181 8.82 -6.41 -9.07
CA GLY A 181 8.15 -5.40 -8.28
C GLY A 181 8.89 -4.92 -7.05
N LEU A 182 8.22 -4.00 -6.36
CA LEU A 182 8.64 -3.46 -5.07
C LEU A 182 7.60 -3.78 -4.01
N ARG A 183 8.07 -3.89 -2.77
CA ARG A 183 7.21 -4.03 -1.61
C ARG A 183 6.57 -2.68 -1.28
N LEU A 184 5.27 -2.73 -0.98
CA LEU A 184 4.56 -1.61 -0.38
C LEU A 184 4.47 -1.83 1.13
N ASP A 185 5.37 -1.18 1.85
CA ASP A 185 5.58 -1.34 3.28
C ASP A 185 5.87 0.01 3.97
N ARG A 186 6.50 -0.07 5.14
CA ARG A 186 6.86 1.08 5.96
C ARG A 186 7.85 1.99 5.25
N GLU A 187 8.81 1.43 4.52
CA GLU A 187 9.83 2.16 3.77
C GLU A 187 9.20 3.01 2.67
N PHE A 188 8.20 2.46 1.97
CA PHE A 188 7.38 3.24 1.04
C PHE A 188 6.64 4.37 1.77
N LEU A 189 5.97 4.09 2.89
CA LEU A 189 5.26 5.14 3.63
C LEU A 189 6.17 6.22 4.20
N ALA A 190 7.42 5.88 4.52
CA ALA A 190 8.43 6.81 5.00
C ALA A 190 8.95 7.77 3.91
N SER A 191 8.70 7.48 2.63
CA SER A 191 8.99 8.42 1.53
C SER A 191 7.99 9.58 1.45
N LEU A 192 6.83 9.44 2.12
CA LEU A 192 5.82 10.49 2.21
C LEU A 192 6.27 11.57 3.22
N VAL A 193 6.10 12.83 2.82
CA VAL A 193 6.38 13.98 3.70
C VAL A 193 5.15 14.22 4.56
N LEU A 194 5.18 13.72 5.80
CA LEU A 194 4.06 13.85 6.72
C LEU A 194 4.04 15.25 7.37
N PRO A 195 2.93 16.02 7.25
CA PRO A 195 2.77 17.24 8.01
C PRO A 195 2.79 16.97 9.53
N ALA A 196 3.23 17.96 10.32
CA ALA A 196 3.22 17.85 11.77
C ALA A 196 1.81 17.54 12.31
N GLY A 197 1.71 16.54 13.17
CA GLY A 197 0.45 16.08 13.74
C GLY A 197 -0.35 15.10 12.87
N MET A 198 0.20 14.69 11.72
CA MET A 198 -0.42 13.66 10.86
C MET A 198 0.33 12.34 10.93
N ARG A 199 -0.42 11.26 10.68
CA ARG A 199 0.12 9.91 10.51
C ARG A 199 -0.53 9.23 9.32
N VAL A 200 0.21 8.30 8.71
CA VAL A 200 -0.28 7.44 7.63
C VAL A 200 -0.14 5.99 8.06
N ILE A 201 -1.18 5.22 7.76
CA ILE A 201 -1.22 3.78 7.97
C ILE A 201 -1.76 3.15 6.68
N LEU A 202 -1.04 2.17 6.14
CA LEU A 202 -1.46 1.37 5.01
C LEU A 202 -2.21 0.13 5.51
N TYR A 203 -3.41 -0.12 5.01
CA TYR A 203 -4.16 -1.34 5.28
C TYR A 203 -4.09 -2.28 4.07
N ARG A 204 -3.44 -3.44 4.23
CA ARG A 204 -3.15 -4.38 3.11
C ARG A 204 -4.38 -5.09 2.54
N ASN A 205 -5.44 -5.25 3.33
CA ASN A 205 -6.73 -5.79 2.90
C ASN A 205 -6.66 -7.23 2.32
N PHE A 206 -5.82 -8.10 2.89
CA PHE A 206 -5.75 -9.51 2.48
C PHE A 206 -6.82 -10.39 3.15
N GLN A 207 -7.34 -9.97 4.29
CA GLN A 207 -8.34 -10.72 5.04
C GLN A 207 -9.77 -10.33 4.66
N PRO A 208 -10.74 -11.27 4.72
CA PRO A 208 -12.14 -10.97 4.46
C PRO A 208 -12.76 -10.06 5.52
N ASN A 209 -12.20 -10.01 6.73
CA ASN A 209 -12.63 -9.15 7.83
C ASN A 209 -11.51 -8.16 8.19
N PHE A 210 -11.84 -7.12 8.95
CA PHE A 210 -10.82 -6.22 9.49
C PHE A 210 -9.88 -6.99 10.42
N SER A 211 -8.57 -6.77 10.27
CA SER A 211 -7.54 -7.21 11.20
C SER A 211 -6.53 -6.10 11.45
N ALA A 212 -6.24 -5.81 12.71
CA ALA A 212 -5.24 -4.81 13.07
C ALA A 212 -3.82 -5.20 12.60
N GLU A 213 -3.53 -6.49 12.38
CA GLU A 213 -2.24 -6.98 11.87
C GLU A 213 -1.98 -6.60 10.41
N GLU A 214 -3.03 -6.23 9.66
CA GLU A 214 -2.93 -5.76 8.28
C GLU A 214 -2.51 -4.29 8.18
N LEU A 215 -2.44 -3.56 9.30
CA LEU A 215 -2.05 -2.16 9.39
C LEU A 215 -0.53 -1.99 9.43
N ILE A 216 0.01 -1.23 8.48
CA ILE A 216 1.43 -0.88 8.39
C ILE A 216 1.57 0.63 8.65
N PRO A 217 2.13 1.06 9.79
CA PRO A 217 2.33 2.47 10.08
C PRO A 217 3.60 3.02 9.41
N ALA A 218 3.59 4.31 9.03
CA ALA A 218 4.72 4.97 8.40
C ALA A 218 5.98 5.11 9.28
N SER A 219 5.84 5.19 10.62
CA SER A 219 6.97 5.32 11.54
C SER A 219 7.00 4.21 12.59
N ALA A 220 8.20 3.75 12.95
CA ALA A 220 8.40 2.71 13.96
C ALA A 220 8.01 3.19 15.36
N ASN A 221 8.01 4.52 15.57
CA ASN A 221 7.55 5.17 16.80
C ASN A 221 6.03 5.11 16.99
N VAL A 222 5.28 4.54 16.04
CA VAL A 222 3.97 3.96 16.33
C VAL A 222 4.18 2.57 16.96
N SER A 223 4.97 2.52 18.04
CA SER A 223 5.33 1.30 18.81
C SER A 223 4.14 0.65 19.51
N SER A 224 2.93 1.10 19.18
CA SER A 224 1.73 0.90 19.98
C SER A 224 0.67 0.07 19.24
N VAL A 225 0.88 -0.22 17.95
CA VAL A 225 0.11 -1.27 17.23
C VAL A 225 0.47 -2.66 17.79
N GLU A 226 1.69 -2.84 18.31
CA GLU A 226 2.14 -4.08 18.94
C GLU A 226 1.90 -4.14 20.47
N GLN A 227 1.50 -3.03 21.12
CA GLN A 227 1.32 -2.94 22.59
C GLN A 227 -0.13 -2.70 23.05
N GLY A 228 -1.12 -2.96 22.20
CA GLY A 228 -2.52 -2.92 22.61
C GLY A 228 -3.19 -1.55 22.51
N GLY A 229 -2.76 -0.70 21.58
CA GLY A 229 -3.57 0.44 21.15
C GLY A 229 -4.89 -0.01 20.52
N ASN A 230 -5.95 0.80 20.64
CA ASN A 230 -7.30 0.47 20.16
C ASN A 230 -7.41 0.66 18.64
N SER A 231 -6.56 -0.04 17.87
CA SER A 231 -6.56 -0.07 16.40
C SER A 231 -7.90 -0.53 15.82
N ASP A 232 -8.69 -1.26 16.62
CA ASP A 232 -10.07 -1.66 16.28
C ASP A 232 -11.00 -0.46 16.04
N LYS A 233 -10.69 0.73 16.58
CA LYS A 233 -11.42 1.96 16.25
C LYS A 233 -11.30 2.36 14.78
N LEU A 234 -10.34 1.82 14.04
CA LEU A 234 -10.21 2.02 12.60
C LEU A 234 -11.06 1.03 11.79
N ALA A 235 -11.60 -0.03 12.40
CA ALA A 235 -12.40 -1.03 11.70
C ALA A 235 -13.60 -0.42 10.95
N PRO A 236 -14.40 0.51 11.52
CA PRO A 236 -15.53 1.11 10.81
C PRO A 236 -15.12 1.90 9.56
N LEU A 237 -13.94 2.55 9.59
CA LEU A 237 -13.39 3.25 8.43
C LEU A 237 -13.09 2.26 7.30
N VAL A 238 -12.33 1.21 7.63
CA VAL A 238 -11.91 0.19 6.65
C VAL A 238 -13.11 -0.55 6.08
N GLU A 239 -14.04 -0.99 6.92
CA GLU A 239 -15.23 -1.72 6.47
C GLU A 239 -16.12 -0.88 5.56
N ARG A 240 -16.24 0.43 5.85
CA ARG A 240 -17.00 1.34 4.99
C ARG A 240 -16.32 1.54 3.65
N VAL A 241 -15.02 1.81 3.61
CA VAL A 241 -14.25 1.92 2.35
C VAL A 241 -14.35 0.63 1.54
N ARG A 242 -14.26 -0.55 2.17
CA ARG A 242 -14.41 -1.84 1.48
C ARG A 242 -15.79 -2.04 0.86
N ARG A 243 -16.84 -1.61 1.55
CA ARG A 243 -18.23 -1.72 1.11
C ARG A 243 -18.56 -0.73 0.00
N GLU A 244 -18.16 0.52 0.17
CA GLU A 244 -18.53 1.63 -0.71
C GLU A 244 -17.55 1.81 -1.88
N ARG A 245 -16.32 1.28 -1.77
CA ARG A 245 -15.23 1.42 -2.75
C ARG A 245 -14.96 2.87 -3.15
N ALA A 246 -15.10 3.77 -2.19
CA ALA A 246 -14.91 5.20 -2.34
C ALA A 246 -14.08 5.75 -1.18
N GLU A 247 -13.46 6.90 -1.38
CA GLU A 247 -12.79 7.65 -0.32
C GLU A 247 -13.81 7.99 0.78
N PHE A 248 -13.45 7.69 2.03
CA PHE A 248 -14.30 7.93 3.19
C PHE A 248 -13.47 8.57 4.31
N SER A 249 -14.06 9.59 4.93
CA SER A 249 -13.45 10.30 6.07
C SER A 249 -14.43 10.36 7.23
N GLN A 250 -13.90 10.13 8.44
CA GLN A 250 -14.66 10.21 9.68
C GLN A 250 -13.73 10.58 10.83
N THR A 251 -14.24 11.38 11.77
CA THR A 251 -13.55 11.66 13.02
C THR A 251 -13.57 10.44 13.93
N VAL A 252 -12.39 9.97 14.33
CA VAL A 252 -12.23 8.92 15.34
C VAL A 252 -11.96 9.57 16.69
N THR A 253 -12.79 9.26 17.68
CA THR A 253 -12.65 9.83 19.03
C THR A 253 -11.71 8.96 19.87
N TRP A 254 -10.58 9.52 20.26
CA TRP A 254 -9.64 8.95 21.22
C TRP A 254 -9.78 9.64 22.58
N SER A 255 -9.56 8.93 23.67
CA SER A 255 -9.63 9.51 25.03
C SER A 255 -8.33 9.23 25.80
N ARG A 256 -8.07 9.94 26.90
CA ARG A 256 -6.86 9.69 27.73
C ARG A 256 -6.91 8.38 28.53
N ASP A 257 -8.01 7.64 28.46
CA ASP A 257 -8.12 6.31 29.03
C ASP A 257 -7.21 5.36 28.25
N PRO A 258 -6.29 4.62 28.88
CA PRO A 258 -5.44 3.64 28.21
C PRO A 258 -6.20 2.69 27.26
N LEU A 259 -7.48 2.38 27.55
CA LEU A 259 -8.33 1.50 26.73
C LEU A 259 -8.90 2.18 25.46
N SER A 260 -8.77 3.49 25.35
CA SER A 260 -9.36 4.32 24.30
C SER A 260 -8.38 5.40 23.78
N ALA A 261 -7.14 5.39 24.28
CA ALA A 261 -6.05 6.26 23.89
C ALA A 261 -5.63 6.05 22.45
N GLU A 262 -5.28 7.18 21.83
CA GLU A 262 -4.51 7.17 20.61
C GLU A 262 -3.10 6.78 21.01
N ALA A 263 -2.74 5.57 20.62
CA ALA A 263 -1.50 4.93 20.99
C ALA A 263 -0.34 5.42 20.11
#